data_AF-A0A661CA98-F1
#
_entry.id   AF-A0A661CA98-F1
#
_cell.length_a   1.000
_cell.length_b   1.000
_cell.length_c   1.000
_cell.angle_alpha   90.00
_cell.angle_beta   90.00
_cell.angle_gamma   90.00
#
_symmetry.space_group_name_H-M   'P 1'
#
loop_
_entity.id
_entity.type
_entity.pdbx_description
1 polymer ?
#
loop_
_entity_poly.entity_id
_entity_poly.type
_entity_poly.pdbx_seq_one_letter_code
_entity_poly.pdbx_strand_id
1 'polypeptide(L)'
;MSKLNDSSFPSVNALSAPIVQSLIDNADALRLGISKMSNGTTVIDAGIDVRGGLEAGRLISEVCLGGLGSVKLRASTNFENWSWHVDVHTSHPVLSCLASQYAGWSLS
;
A
#
# COMPACT_ATOMS: atom_id res chain seq x y z
N MET A 1 22.38 -17.93 -16.88
CA MET A 1 21.36 -17.36 -15.96
C MET A 1 20.88 -18.48 -15.05
N SER A 2 21.39 -18.56 -13.81
CA SER A 2 20.89 -19.52 -12.83
C SER A 2 19.44 -19.17 -12.50
N LYS A 3 18.55 -20.16 -12.54
CA LYS A 3 17.17 -19.99 -12.06
C LYS A 3 17.24 -19.50 -10.62
N LEU A 4 16.63 -18.36 -10.33
CA LEU A 4 16.43 -17.89 -8.97
C LEU A 4 15.63 -18.98 -8.23
N ASN A 5 16.09 -19.37 -7.05
CA ASN A 5 15.42 -20.38 -6.26
C ASN A 5 14.23 -19.70 -5.56
N ASP A 6 13.06 -19.72 -6.20
CA ASP A 6 11.84 -19.01 -5.77
C ASP A 6 11.30 -19.48 -4.41
N SER A 7 11.83 -20.58 -3.86
CA SER A 7 11.50 -21.13 -2.54
C SER A 7 11.95 -20.27 -1.35
N SER A 8 12.62 -19.13 -1.59
CA SER A 8 13.16 -18.25 -0.54
C SER A 8 12.50 -16.87 -0.44
N PHE A 9 11.59 -16.51 -1.34
CA PHE A 9 10.96 -15.18 -1.31
C PHE A 9 9.72 -15.16 -0.43
N PRO A 10 9.55 -14.15 0.44
CA PRO A 10 8.34 -14.03 1.25
C PRO A 10 7.13 -13.69 0.37
N SER A 11 5.95 -14.16 0.78
CA SER A 11 4.69 -13.81 0.09
C SER A 11 4.32 -12.37 0.37
N VAL A 12 4.36 -11.52 -0.66
CA VAL A 12 3.95 -10.11 -0.58
C VAL A 12 2.48 -9.95 -0.18
N ASN A 13 1.60 -10.85 -0.63
CA ASN A 13 0.20 -10.84 -0.21
C ASN A 13 0.03 -11.17 1.27
N ALA A 14 0.75 -12.18 1.77
CA ALA A 14 0.69 -12.56 3.19
C ALA A 14 1.25 -11.44 4.09
N LEU A 15 2.31 -10.76 3.65
CA LEU A 15 2.89 -9.63 4.37
C LEU A 15 2.02 -8.37 4.34
N SER A 16 1.32 -8.11 3.24
CA SER A 16 0.39 -6.98 3.13
C SER A 16 -0.94 -7.23 3.86
N ALA A 17 -1.35 -8.47 4.07
CA ALA A 17 -2.66 -8.81 4.64
C ALA A 17 -2.92 -8.19 6.04
N PRO A 18 -1.98 -8.18 7.00
CA PRO A 18 -2.18 -7.48 8.27
C PRO A 18 -2.37 -5.98 8.12
N ILE A 19 -1.71 -5.35 7.14
CA ILE A 19 -1.87 -3.91 6.87
C ILE A 19 -3.28 -3.64 6.31
N VAL A 20 -3.74 -4.49 5.38
CA VAL A 20 -5.11 -4.44 4.86
C VAL A 20 -6.14 -4.64 5.97
N GLN A 21 -5.91 -5.58 6.88
CA GLN A 21 -6.79 -5.79 8.03
C GLN A 21 -6.83 -4.55 8.93
N SER A 22 -5.68 -3.90 9.17
CA SER A 22 -5.63 -2.64 9.91
C SER A 22 -6.41 -1.52 9.23
N LEU A 23 -6.43 -1.45 7.89
CA LEU A 23 -7.26 -0.48 7.15
C LEU A 23 -8.75 -0.73 7.40
N ILE A 24 -9.17 -2.00 7.40
CA ILE A 24 -10.57 -2.40 7.65
C ILE A 24 -10.97 -2.10 9.10
N ASP A 25 -10.14 -2.53 10.06
CA ASP A 25 -10.44 -2.40 11.49
C ASP A 25 -10.49 -0.94 11.96
N ASN A 26 -9.79 -0.04 11.25
CA ASN A 26 -9.71 1.40 11.59
C ASN A 26 -10.39 2.29 10.53
N ALA A 27 -11.32 1.75 9.75
CA ALA A 27 -11.90 2.43 8.60
C ALA A 27 -12.46 3.83 8.93
N ASP A 28 -13.19 3.97 10.04
CA ASP A 28 -13.78 5.25 10.45
C ASP A 28 -12.70 6.31 10.75
N ALA A 29 -11.68 5.95 11.52
CA ALA A 29 -10.57 6.83 11.88
C ALA A 29 -9.75 7.25 10.64
N LEU A 30 -9.63 6.34 9.67
CA LEU A 30 -8.94 6.55 8.40
C LEU A 30 -9.81 7.21 7.33
N ARG A 31 -11.11 7.39 7.60
CA ARG A 31 -12.13 7.93 6.68
C ARG A 31 -12.24 7.10 5.38
N LEU A 32 -12.29 5.78 5.55
CA LEU A 32 -12.42 4.78 4.50
C LEU A 32 -13.85 4.26 4.40
N GLY A 33 -14.29 3.93 3.20
CA GLY A 33 -15.55 3.21 2.96
C GLY A 33 -15.27 1.71 2.81
N ILE A 34 -15.90 0.86 3.61
CA ILE A 34 -15.77 -0.59 3.49
C ILE A 34 -17.09 -1.17 2.99
N SER A 35 -17.05 -1.94 1.91
CA SER A 35 -18.20 -2.69 1.42
C SER A 35 -17.83 -4.13 1.06
N LYS A 36 -18.83 -5.01 1.08
CA LYS A 36 -18.69 -6.39 0.60
C LYS A 36 -19.56 -6.62 -0.62
N MET A 37 -18.96 -7.16 -1.66
CA MET A 37 -19.66 -7.58 -2.86
C MET A 37 -20.40 -8.90 -2.62
N SER A 38 -21.34 -9.24 -3.50
CA SER A 38 -22.14 -10.48 -3.40
C SER A 38 -21.30 -11.77 -3.45
N ASN A 39 -20.11 -11.72 -4.05
CA ASN A 39 -19.16 -12.83 -4.12
C ASN A 39 -18.19 -12.91 -2.91
N GLY A 40 -18.36 -12.05 -1.90
CA GLY A 40 -17.52 -12.00 -0.71
C GLY A 40 -16.27 -11.11 -0.82
N THR A 41 -15.98 -10.53 -1.99
CA THR A 41 -14.89 -9.55 -2.14
C THR A 41 -15.13 -8.34 -1.25
N THR A 42 -14.12 -7.96 -0.47
CA THR A 42 -14.14 -6.72 0.31
C THR A 42 -13.52 -5.60 -0.51
N VAL A 43 -14.25 -4.49 -0.66
CA VAL A 43 -13.79 -3.28 -1.35
C VAL A 43 -13.52 -2.21 -0.31
N ILE A 44 -12.32 -1.64 -0.36
CA ILE A 44 -11.89 -0.52 0.48
C ILE A 44 -11.85 0.72 -0.42
N ASP A 45 -12.85 1.58 -0.29
CA ASP A 45 -12.83 2.91 -0.90
C ASP A 45 -11.98 3.86 -0.05
N ALA A 46 -10.93 4.40 -0.66
CA ALA A 46 -9.98 5.30 -0.02
C ALA A 46 -9.99 6.72 -0.61
N GLY A 47 -10.96 7.07 -1.45
CA GLY A 47 -10.99 8.41 -2.06
C GLY A 47 -12.01 8.66 -3.18
N ILE A 48 -12.90 7.73 -3.50
CA ILE A 48 -13.92 7.90 -4.55
C ILE A 48 -15.16 8.58 -3.95
N ASP A 49 -15.89 7.89 -3.08
CA ASP A 49 -17.09 8.41 -2.41
C ASP A 49 -16.79 8.91 -0.99
N VAL A 50 -15.63 8.53 -0.45
CA VAL A 50 -15.12 9.01 0.85
C VAL A 50 -13.92 9.93 0.69
N ARG A 51 -13.63 10.70 1.73
CA ARG A 51 -12.51 11.66 1.73
C ARG A 51 -11.12 11.00 1.75
N GLY A 52 -10.99 9.83 2.37
CA GLY A 52 -9.68 9.22 2.65
C GLY A 52 -8.80 10.07 3.57
N GLY A 53 -7.49 9.83 3.59
CA GLY A 53 -6.57 10.59 4.42
C GLY A 53 -5.09 10.26 4.21
N LEU A 54 -4.21 11.10 4.77
CA LEU A 54 -2.76 10.93 4.64
C LEU A 54 -2.29 9.58 5.22
N GLU A 55 -2.80 9.20 6.39
CA GLU A 55 -2.42 7.92 7.02
C GLU A 55 -2.97 6.71 6.24
N ALA A 56 -4.19 6.82 5.68
CA ALA A 56 -4.72 5.80 4.78
C ALA A 56 -3.82 5.63 3.55
N GLY A 57 -3.43 6.74 2.91
CA GLY A 57 -2.50 6.72 1.78
C GLY A 57 -1.12 6.15 2.14
N ARG A 58 -0.60 6.45 3.34
CA ARG A 58 0.66 5.90 3.85
C ARG A 58 0.59 4.37 3.98
N LEU A 59 -0.46 3.84 4.61
CA LEU A 59 -0.69 2.40 4.77
C LEU A 59 -0.93 1.70 3.43
N ILE A 60 -1.74 2.29 2.53
CA ILE A 60 -1.97 1.76 1.18
C ILE A 60 -0.66 1.68 0.39
N SER A 61 0.23 2.67 0.55
CA SER A 61 1.54 2.64 -0.08
C SER A 61 2.41 1.47 0.40
N GLU A 62 2.34 1.11 1.69
CA GLU A 62 3.01 -0.07 2.25
C GLU A 62 2.37 -1.39 1.76
N VAL A 63 1.05 -1.42 1.57
CA VAL A 63 0.36 -2.53 0.88
C VAL A 63 0.89 -2.71 -0.54
N CYS A 64 1.01 -1.62 -1.31
CA CYS A 64 1.56 -1.66 -2.67
C CYS A 64 3.01 -2.15 -2.68
N LEU A 65 3.82 -1.79 -1.69
CA LEU A 65 5.20 -2.28 -1.53
C LEU A 65 5.30 -3.73 -1.03
N GLY A 66 4.16 -4.43 -0.93
CA GLY A 66 4.11 -5.85 -0.57
C GLY A 66 4.42 -6.13 0.89
N GLY A 67 4.22 -5.15 1.78
CA GLY A 67 4.60 -5.23 3.19
C GLY A 67 6.11 -5.29 3.45
N LEU A 68 6.93 -5.14 2.40
CA LEU A 68 8.40 -5.18 2.45
C LEU A 68 9.04 -3.79 2.41
N GLY A 69 8.23 -2.75 2.32
CA GLY A 69 8.65 -1.35 2.36
C GLY A 69 8.00 -0.60 3.52
N SER A 70 8.68 0.44 3.98
CA SER A 70 8.14 1.39 4.96
C SER A 70 7.96 2.76 4.31
N VAL A 71 6.86 3.43 4.65
CA VAL A 71 6.51 4.76 4.15
C VAL A 71 6.23 5.66 5.34
N LYS A 72 6.90 6.82 5.36
CA LYS A 72 6.72 7.85 6.40
C LYS A 72 6.28 9.16 5.78
N LEU A 73 5.35 9.84 6.44
CA LEU A 73 4.99 11.22 6.10
C LEU A 73 5.98 12.17 6.79
N ARG A 74 6.57 13.07 6.01
CA ARG A 74 7.51 14.08 6.50
C ARG A 74 7.04 15.46 6.11
N ALA A 75 6.83 16.32 7.10
CA ALA A 75 6.64 17.75 6.85
C ALA A 75 7.99 18.39 6.48
N SER A 76 7.99 19.33 5.53
CA SER A 76 9.21 19.94 5.01
C SER A 76 8.93 21.33 4.45
N THR A 77 9.94 22.18 4.46
CA THR A 77 9.93 23.49 3.77
C THR A 77 10.90 23.53 2.60
N ASN A 78 11.49 22.39 2.23
CA ASN A 78 12.48 22.30 1.14
C ASN A 78 11.89 22.66 -0.24
N PHE A 79 10.56 22.58 -0.39
CA PHE A 79 9.86 22.95 -1.61
C PHE A 79 8.73 23.91 -1.26
N GLU A 80 8.75 25.10 -1.88
CA GLU A 80 7.87 26.23 -1.56
C GLU A 80 6.38 25.87 -1.55
N ASN A 81 5.95 25.04 -2.51
CA ASN A 81 4.55 24.69 -2.72
C ASN A 81 4.14 23.32 -2.13
N TRP A 82 5.07 22.60 -1.49
CA TRP A 82 4.83 21.23 -1.04
C TRP A 82 5.32 21.02 0.39
N SER A 83 4.40 21.19 1.33
CA SER A 83 4.71 21.05 2.76
C SER A 83 4.82 19.61 3.23
N TRP A 84 4.38 18.63 2.42
CA TRP A 84 4.35 17.20 2.76
C TRP A 84 5.14 16.37 1.76
N HIS A 85 5.91 15.43 2.29
CA HIS A 85 6.67 14.44 1.54
C HIS A 85 6.41 13.05 2.08
N VAL A 86 6.76 12.07 1.24
CA VAL A 86 6.87 10.67 1.64
C VAL A 86 8.33 10.25 1.59
N ASP A 87 8.81 9.65 2.67
CA ASP A 87 10.09 8.95 2.70
C ASP A 87 9.79 7.45 2.56
N VAL A 88 10.37 6.81 1.54
CA VAL A 88 10.14 5.40 1.22
C VAL A 88 11.43 4.62 1.36
N HIS A 89 11.39 3.51 2.10
CA HIS A 89 12.56 2.65 2.30
C HIS A 89 12.19 1.18 2.13
N THR A 90 13.03 0.42 1.42
CA THR A 90 12.93 -1.05 1.30
C THR A 90 14.33 -1.65 1.15
N SER A 91 14.54 -2.82 1.73
CA SER A 91 15.73 -3.66 1.49
C SER A 91 15.51 -4.70 0.38
N HIS A 92 14.32 -4.73 -0.22
CA HIS A 92 13.93 -5.67 -1.29
C HIS A 92 13.40 -4.92 -2.52
N PRO A 93 14.18 -4.02 -3.14
CA PRO A 93 13.67 -3.07 -4.14
C PRO A 93 13.04 -3.74 -5.37
N VAL A 94 13.57 -4.87 -5.84
CA VAL A 94 12.96 -5.60 -6.98
C VAL A 94 11.60 -6.17 -6.60
N LEU A 95 11.48 -6.81 -5.43
CA LEU A 95 10.25 -7.45 -4.98
C LEU A 95 9.20 -6.41 -4.57
N SER A 96 9.57 -5.39 -3.80
CA SER A 96 8.68 -4.31 -3.38
C SER A 96 8.24 -3.44 -4.55
N CYS A 97 9.17 -2.96 -5.39
CA CYS A 97 8.85 -1.91 -6.36
C CYS A 97 8.34 -2.49 -7.69
N LEU A 98 8.96 -3.56 -8.21
CA LEU A 98 8.63 -4.09 -9.55
C LEU A 98 7.64 -5.24 -9.51
N ALA A 99 7.79 -6.16 -8.56
CA ALA A 99 6.91 -7.31 -8.45
C ALA A 99 5.62 -7.04 -7.65
N SER A 100 5.52 -5.91 -6.97
CA SER A 100 4.34 -5.54 -6.16
C SER A 100 3.81 -4.14 -6.49
N GLN A 101 4.60 -3.08 -6.25
CA GLN A 101 4.09 -1.70 -6.34
C GLN A 101 3.79 -1.25 -7.77
N TYR A 102 4.58 -1.72 -8.75
CA TYR A 102 4.45 -1.33 -10.13
C TYR A 102 3.03 -1.58 -10.66
N ALA A 103 2.39 -0.52 -11.18
CA ALA A 103 1.06 -0.58 -11.78
C ALA A 103 1.11 -1.21 -13.19
N GLY A 104 1.59 -2.45 -13.28
CA GLY A 104 1.82 -3.17 -14.53
C GLY A 104 0.62 -3.96 -15.05
N TRP A 105 -0.45 -4.10 -14.26
CA TRP A 105 -1.61 -4.87 -14.63
C TRP A 105 -2.73 -3.95 -15.12
N SER A 106 -3.04 -4.04 -16.42
CA SER A 106 -4.21 -3.38 -17.02
C SER A 106 -5.47 -4.18 -16.68
N LEU A 107 -6.41 -3.54 -16.00
CA LEU A 107 -7.78 -4.03 -15.81
C LEU A 107 -8.68 -3.30 -16.82
N SER A 108 -9.36 -4.04 -17.69
CA SER A 108 -10.21 -3.51 -18.78
C SER A 108 -11.50 -4.29 -18.90
#